data_AF-A0A533WW87-F1
#
_entry.id   AF-A0A533WW87-F1
#
_cell.length_a   1.000
_cell.length_b   1.000
_cell.length_c   1.000
_cell.angle_alpha   90.00
_cell.angle_beta   90.00
_cell.angle_gamma   90.00
#
_symmetry.space_group_name_H-M   'P 1'
#
loop_
_entity.id
_entity.type
_entity.pdbx_description
1 polymer ?
#
loop_
_entity_poly.entity_id
_entity_poly.type
_entity_poly.pdbx_seq_one_letter_code
_entity_poly.pdbx_strand_id
1 'polypeptide(L)'
;MKSENPVINQILDAYRPIWSINHATSLLGWDFETYMPKKGTEERGAADSQLHLLHKQLLLSKDFVELVESGKKQEGLNDTEKGIIRVLDRDITKQLKIPKELTEAESLERIRGNMVWRQAREKSDFKMYEPHLKNMIEIKKQIADKIGYQKHPYDALLDTYEEELTV
;
A
#
# COMPACT_ATOMS: atom_id res chain seq x y z
N MET A 1 13.08 -17.41 -6.17
CA MET A 1 12.72 -18.08 -7.42
C MET A 1 13.63 -17.54 -8.52
N LYS A 2 14.10 -18.38 -9.44
CA LYS A 2 14.80 -17.95 -10.65
C LYS A 2 13.93 -18.32 -11.85
N SER A 3 13.73 -17.37 -12.75
CA SER A 3 13.04 -17.55 -14.04
C SER A 3 14.08 -17.89 -15.12
N GLU A 4 13.65 -18.51 -16.22
CA GLU A 4 14.52 -18.74 -17.38
C GLU A 4 14.74 -17.46 -18.18
N ASN A 5 13.82 -16.50 -18.09
CA ASN A 5 13.93 -15.20 -18.73
C ASN A 5 14.84 -14.25 -17.90
N PRO A 6 15.94 -13.72 -18.49
CA PRO A 6 16.88 -12.86 -17.77
C PRO A 6 16.27 -11.53 -17.33
N VAL A 7 15.33 -10.96 -18.08
CA VAL A 7 14.63 -9.71 -17.72
C VAL A 7 13.76 -9.93 -16.48
N ILE A 8 13.06 -11.07 -16.40
CA ILE A 8 12.28 -11.39 -15.21
C ILE A 8 13.18 -11.56 -13.98
N ASN A 9 14.35 -12.18 -14.12
CA ASN A 9 15.31 -12.25 -13.01
C ASN A 9 15.76 -10.87 -12.54
N GLN A 10 16.03 -9.94 -13.48
CA GLN A 10 16.35 -8.55 -13.13
C GLN A 10 15.20 -7.88 -12.37
N ILE A 11 13.95 -8.07 -12.80
CA ILE A 11 12.76 -7.56 -12.10
C ILE A 11 12.72 -8.13 -10.67
N LEU A 12 12.90 -9.44 -10.51
CA LEU A 12 12.86 -10.10 -9.20
C LEU A 12 13.97 -9.62 -8.27
N ASP A 13 15.18 -9.41 -8.80
CA ASP A 13 16.29 -8.89 -8.01
C ASP A 13 16.06 -7.43 -7.61
N ALA A 14 15.55 -6.60 -8.54
CA ALA A 14 15.18 -5.21 -8.26
C ALA A 14 13.97 -5.10 -7.30
N TYR A 15 13.10 -6.11 -7.26
CA TYR A 15 11.97 -6.17 -6.33
C TYR A 15 12.38 -6.58 -4.91
N ARG A 16 13.55 -7.21 -4.71
CA ARG A 16 13.96 -7.67 -3.36
C ARG A 16 14.00 -6.59 -2.29
N PRO A 17 14.52 -5.36 -2.54
CA PRO A 17 14.46 -4.29 -1.56
C PRO A 17 13.01 -3.90 -1.21
N ILE A 18 12.11 -3.85 -2.21
CA ILE A 18 10.69 -3.54 -2.03
C ILE A 18 10.03 -4.60 -1.13
N TRP A 19 10.25 -5.89 -1.45
CA TRP A 19 9.81 -7.01 -0.62
C TRP A 19 10.37 -6.94 0.81
N SER A 20 11.63 -6.56 0.97
CA SER A 20 12.30 -6.51 2.27
C SER A 20 11.68 -5.46 3.20
N ILE A 21 11.22 -4.34 2.64
CA ILE A 21 10.47 -3.32 3.39
C ILE A 21 9.12 -3.86 3.84
N ASN A 22 8.41 -4.59 2.97
CA ASN A 22 7.13 -5.23 3.34
C ASN A 22 7.33 -6.29 4.43
N HIS A 23 8.44 -7.04 4.38
CA HIS A 23 8.80 -7.97 5.44
C HIS A 23 9.03 -7.24 6.78
N ALA A 24 9.81 -6.15 6.77
CA ALA A 24 10.08 -5.36 7.97
C ALA A 24 8.80 -4.72 8.56
N THR A 25 7.97 -4.10 7.72
CA THR A 25 6.71 -3.47 8.16
C THR A 25 5.71 -4.49 8.70
N SER A 26 5.67 -5.71 8.14
CA SER A 26 4.87 -6.81 8.69
C SER A 26 5.28 -7.17 10.12
N LEU A 27 6.59 -7.26 10.37
CA LEU A 27 7.11 -7.51 11.73
C LEU A 27 6.79 -6.35 12.69
N LEU A 28 6.94 -5.10 12.22
CA LEU A 28 6.58 -3.91 13.00
C LEU A 28 5.09 -3.89 13.37
N GLY A 29 4.21 -4.27 12.44
CA GLY A 29 2.77 -4.36 12.68
C GLY A 29 2.41 -5.46 13.67
N TRP A 30 3.01 -6.65 13.52
CA TRP A 30 2.81 -7.74 14.46
C TRP A 30 3.27 -7.36 15.88
N ASP A 31 4.47 -6.78 16.03
CA ASP A 31 5.00 -6.37 17.33
C ASP A 31 4.13 -5.27 17.98
N PHE A 32 3.60 -4.35 17.16
CA PHE A 32 2.71 -3.26 17.61
C PHE A 32 1.45 -3.79 18.31
N GLU A 33 0.93 -4.93 17.86
CA GLU A 33 -0.29 -5.54 18.43
C GLU A 33 -0.01 -6.56 19.55
N THR A 34 1.24 -7.00 19.73
CA THR A 34 1.57 -8.13 20.62
C THR A 34 2.48 -7.77 21.78
N TYR A 35 3.65 -7.15 21.51
CA TYR A 35 4.70 -6.95 22.52
C TYR A 35 5.00 -5.46 22.78
N MET A 36 4.74 -4.57 21.84
CA MET A 36 5.14 -3.18 21.93
C MET A 36 4.48 -2.46 23.13
N PRO A 37 5.26 -1.78 24.00
CA PRO A 37 4.69 -0.99 25.07
C PRO A 37 3.87 0.20 24.53
N LYS A 38 2.78 0.56 25.20
CA LYS A 38 1.86 1.64 24.77
C LYS A 38 2.57 2.96 24.42
N LYS A 39 3.63 3.31 25.16
CA LYS A 39 4.41 4.54 24.95
C LYS A 39 5.21 4.55 23.64
N GLY A 40 5.43 3.41 22.99
CA GLY A 40 6.13 3.31 21.70
C GLY A 40 5.28 3.65 20.47
N THR A 41 3.99 3.96 20.66
CA THR A 41 3.04 4.16 19.56
C THR A 41 3.46 5.25 18.57
N GLU A 42 3.93 6.40 19.07
CA GLU A 42 4.28 7.54 18.21
C GLU A 42 5.52 7.24 17.35
N GLU A 43 6.60 6.74 17.97
CA GLU A 43 7.84 6.39 17.25
C GLU A 43 7.61 5.23 16.28
N ARG A 44 6.82 4.22 16.66
CA ARG A 44 6.42 3.12 15.76
C ARG A 44 5.66 3.64 14.55
N GLY A 45 4.69 4.53 14.76
CA GLY A 45 3.92 5.14 13.68
C GLY A 45 4.80 5.97 12.73
N ALA A 46 5.75 6.73 13.26
CA ALA A 46 6.69 7.50 12.46
C ALA A 46 7.58 6.59 11.59
N ALA A 47 8.16 5.53 12.17
CA ALA A 47 8.98 4.57 11.43
C ALA A 47 8.17 3.82 10.36
N ASP A 48 6.98 3.34 10.70
CA ASP A 48 6.07 2.67 9.78
C ASP A 48 5.72 3.56 8.57
N SER A 49 5.40 4.84 8.82
CA SER A 49 5.11 5.80 7.77
C SER A 49 6.30 6.04 6.83
N GLN A 50 7.53 6.18 7.36
CA GLN A 50 8.71 6.39 6.54
C GLN A 50 9.04 5.17 5.67
N LEU A 51 8.87 3.96 6.21
CA LEU A 51 9.07 2.73 5.46
C LEU A 51 8.06 2.57 4.32
N HIS A 52 6.78 2.91 4.54
CA HIS A 52 5.77 2.90 3.48
C HIS A 52 6.09 3.92 2.37
N LEU A 53 6.60 5.11 2.73
CA LEU A 53 7.05 6.10 1.75
C LEU A 53 8.24 5.58 0.94
N LEU A 54 9.22 4.94 1.59
CA LEU A 54 10.36 4.34 0.92
C LEU A 54 9.95 3.20 -0.02
N HIS A 55 9.03 2.33 0.41
CA HIS A 55 8.43 1.29 -0.43
C HIS A 55 7.83 1.90 -1.69
N LYS A 56 6.96 2.92 -1.53
CA LYS A 56 6.32 3.61 -2.67
C LYS A 56 7.36 4.27 -3.58
N GLN A 57 8.38 4.91 -3.03
CA GLN A 57 9.46 5.54 -3.80
C GLN A 57 10.22 4.51 -4.65
N LEU A 58 10.54 3.33 -4.10
CA LEU A 58 11.24 2.29 -4.85
C LEU A 58 10.35 1.67 -5.94
N LEU A 59 9.09 1.36 -5.59
CA LEU A 59 8.10 0.81 -6.51
C LEU A 59 7.84 1.74 -7.70
N LEU A 60 7.82 3.06 -7.45
CA LEU A 60 7.57 4.08 -8.46
C LEU A 60 8.85 4.71 -9.03
N SER A 61 10.02 4.15 -8.70
CA SER A 61 11.27 4.63 -9.26
C SER A 61 11.28 4.43 -10.77
N LYS A 62 11.83 5.40 -11.50
CA LYS A 62 11.90 5.36 -12.97
C LYS A 62 12.50 4.04 -13.45
N ASP A 63 13.62 3.64 -12.87
CA ASP A 63 14.34 2.43 -13.25
C ASP A 63 13.50 1.16 -13.04
N PHE A 64 12.76 1.05 -11.92
CA PHE A 64 11.92 -0.12 -11.66
C PHE A 64 10.70 -0.16 -12.60
N VAL A 65 10.05 0.99 -12.83
CA VAL A 65 8.91 1.09 -13.74
C VAL A 65 9.32 0.75 -15.17
N GLU A 66 10.43 1.30 -15.66
CA GLU A 66 10.97 0.99 -17.00
C GLU A 66 11.35 -0.48 -17.13
N LEU A 67 11.86 -1.10 -16.07
CA LEU A 67 12.19 -2.52 -16.04
C LEU A 67 10.94 -3.40 -16.14
N VAL A 68 9.86 -3.08 -15.41
CA VAL A 68 8.57 -3.78 -15.54
C VAL A 68 7.98 -3.60 -16.94
N GLU A 69 8.05 -2.39 -17.51
CA GLU A 69 7.65 -2.12 -18.89
C GLU A 69 8.47 -2.91 -19.93
N SER A 70 9.76 -3.15 -19.68
CA SER A 70 10.58 -4.03 -20.52
C SER A 70 10.13 -5.49 -20.44
N GLY A 71 9.66 -5.93 -19.26
CA GLY A 71 9.07 -7.25 -19.05
C GLY A 71 7.82 -7.46 -19.89
N LYS A 72 6.95 -6.44 -19.99
CA LYS A 72 5.71 -6.47 -20.82
C LYS A 72 5.99 -6.71 -22.31
N LYS A 73 7.20 -6.42 -22.78
CA LYS A 73 7.63 -6.57 -24.18
C LYS A 73 8.30 -7.92 -24.45
N GLN A 74 8.49 -8.77 -23.45
CA GLN A 74 9.08 -10.09 -23.62
C GLN A 74 8.08 -11.07 -24.24
N GLU A 75 8.54 -11.84 -25.22
CA GLU A 75 7.78 -12.95 -25.81
C GLU A 75 8.12 -14.28 -25.13
N GLY A 76 7.26 -15.29 -25.29
CA GLY A 76 7.54 -16.64 -24.80
C GLY A 76 7.50 -16.81 -23.27
N LEU A 77 7.00 -15.83 -22.53
CA LEU A 77 6.87 -15.92 -21.08
C LEU A 77 5.92 -17.04 -20.65
N ASN A 78 6.30 -17.79 -19.61
CA ASN A 78 5.40 -18.73 -18.95
C ASN A 78 4.36 -18.00 -18.08
N ASP A 79 3.37 -18.74 -17.58
CA ASP A 79 2.24 -18.15 -16.84
C ASP A 79 2.67 -17.46 -15.55
N THR A 80 3.68 -17.99 -14.85
CA THR A 80 4.24 -17.37 -13.64
C THR A 80 4.88 -16.02 -13.96
N GLU A 81 5.65 -15.94 -15.04
CA GLU A 81 6.34 -14.72 -15.49
C GLU A 81 5.35 -13.64 -15.93
N LYS A 82 4.31 -14.04 -16.67
CA LYS A 82 3.18 -13.15 -17.01
C LYS A 82 2.48 -12.66 -15.75
N GLY A 83 2.28 -13.55 -14.78
CA GLY A 83 1.68 -13.23 -13.48
C GLY A 83 2.47 -12.18 -12.70
N ILE A 84 3.80 -12.30 -12.65
CA ILE A 84 4.69 -11.31 -12.02
C ILE A 84 4.47 -9.93 -12.63
N ILE A 85 4.51 -9.85 -13.97
CA ILE A 85 4.34 -8.57 -14.67
C ILE A 85 2.95 -7.99 -14.40
N ARG A 86 1.90 -8.81 -14.53
CA ARG A 86 0.50 -8.36 -14.30
C ARG A 86 0.33 -7.75 -12.91
N VAL A 87 0.84 -8.40 -11.87
CA VAL A 87 0.73 -7.93 -10.49
C VAL A 87 1.50 -6.62 -10.29
N LEU A 88 2.76 -6.56 -10.74
CA LEU A 88 3.59 -5.36 -10.59
C LEU A 88 3.06 -4.17 -11.39
N ASP A 89 2.63 -4.38 -12.63
CA ASP A 89 2.06 -3.34 -13.50
C ASP A 89 0.78 -2.74 -12.89
N ARG A 90 -0.07 -3.59 -12.33
CA ARG A 90 -1.27 -3.17 -11.62
C ARG A 90 -0.95 -2.32 -10.40
N ASP A 91 -0.01 -2.76 -9.56
CA ASP A 91 0.39 -2.04 -8.37
C ASP A 91 1.02 -0.69 -8.71
N ILE A 92 1.92 -0.64 -9.69
CA ILE A 92 2.53 0.60 -10.20
C ILE A 92 1.43 1.54 -10.71
N THR A 93 0.54 1.05 -11.58
CA THR A 93 -0.51 1.87 -12.20
C THR A 93 -1.42 2.51 -11.16
N LYS A 94 -1.82 1.76 -10.12
CA LYS A 94 -2.62 2.29 -9.02
C LYS A 94 -1.84 3.31 -8.20
N GLN A 95 -0.61 2.97 -7.81
CA GLN A 95 0.18 3.80 -6.91
C GLN A 95 0.62 5.12 -7.55
N LEU A 96 0.87 5.14 -8.87
CA LEU A 96 1.16 6.36 -9.65
C LEU A 96 0.02 7.36 -9.62
N LYS A 97 -1.23 6.88 -9.60
CA LYS A 97 -2.41 7.73 -9.60
C LYS A 97 -2.64 8.42 -8.27
N ILE A 98 -2.17 7.84 -7.16
CA ILE A 98 -2.37 8.37 -5.81
C ILE A 98 -1.27 9.40 -5.49
N PRO A 99 -1.60 10.69 -5.34
CA PRO A 99 -0.66 11.73 -4.96
C PRO A 99 0.03 11.44 -3.62
N LYS A 100 1.23 11.98 -3.47
CA LYS A 100 2.03 11.82 -2.26
C LYS A 100 1.31 12.40 -1.05
N GLU A 101 0.67 13.55 -1.22
CA GLU A 101 -0.03 14.28 -0.16
C GLU A 101 -1.21 13.47 0.40
N LEU A 102 -1.93 12.71 -0.44
CA LEU A 102 -3.00 11.82 0.01
C LEU A 102 -2.45 10.61 0.77
N THR A 103 -1.32 10.07 0.32
CA THR A 103 -0.63 8.98 1.04
C THR A 103 -0.19 9.43 2.44
N GLU A 104 0.37 10.63 2.55
CA GLU A 104 0.80 11.22 3.83
C GLU A 104 -0.39 11.54 4.74
N ALA A 105 -1.44 12.15 4.19
CA ALA A 105 -2.66 12.46 4.94
C ALA A 105 -3.34 11.19 5.48
N GLU A 106 -3.48 10.14 4.66
CA GLU A 106 -4.01 8.85 5.09
C GLU A 106 -3.18 8.24 6.21
N SER A 107 -1.86 8.23 6.06
CA SER A 107 -0.95 7.64 7.04
C SER A 107 -1.04 8.35 8.40
N LEU A 108 -1.06 9.68 8.39
CA LEU A 108 -1.19 10.49 9.60
C LEU A 108 -2.56 10.28 10.28
N GLU A 109 -3.63 10.28 9.49
CA GLU A 109 -4.99 10.08 10.00
C GLU A 109 -5.17 8.67 10.58
N ARG A 110 -4.57 7.64 9.95
CA ARG A 110 -4.58 6.27 10.46
C ARG A 110 -3.92 6.18 11.84
N ILE A 111 -2.76 6.82 12.05
CA ILE A 111 -2.05 6.77 13.35
C ILE A 111 -2.90 7.46 14.43
N ARG A 112 -3.33 8.70 14.18
CA ARG A 112 -4.13 9.49 15.13
C ARG A 112 -5.48 8.81 15.43
N GLY A 113 -6.16 8.36 14.38
CA GLY A 113 -7.43 7.66 14.48
C GLY A 113 -7.34 6.38 15.30
N ASN A 114 -6.29 5.56 15.12
CA ASN A 114 -6.11 4.33 15.91
C ASN A 114 -5.90 4.61 17.40
N MET A 115 -5.08 5.62 17.74
CA MET A 115 -4.86 6.02 19.13
C MET A 115 -6.16 6.45 19.82
N VAL A 116 -6.98 7.24 19.12
CA VAL A 116 -8.26 7.73 19.65
C VAL A 116 -9.32 6.63 19.66
N TRP A 117 -9.36 5.77 18.64
CA TRP A 117 -10.30 4.65 18.55
C TRP A 117 -10.16 3.68 19.72
N ARG A 118 -8.92 3.36 20.14
CA ARG A 118 -8.68 2.48 21.29
C ARG A 118 -9.33 3.04 22.56
N GLN A 119 -9.14 4.33 22.82
CA GLN A 119 -9.73 5.02 23.98
C GLN A 119 -11.26 5.16 23.87
N ALA A 120 -11.74 5.54 22.67
CA ALA A 120 -13.15 5.68 22.36
C ALA A 120 -13.89 4.36 22.59
N ARG A 121 -13.32 3.23 22.15
CA ARG A 121 -13.86 1.90 22.33
C ARG A 121 -13.90 1.48 23.80
N GLU A 122 -12.81 1.70 24.54
CA GLU A 122 -12.76 1.43 25.99
C GLU A 122 -13.84 2.21 26.76
N LYS A 123 -14.10 3.45 26.36
CA LYS A 123 -15.10 4.33 27.00
C LYS A 123 -16.50 4.22 26.41
N SER A 124 -16.68 3.44 25.34
CA SER A 124 -17.90 3.41 24.52
C SER A 124 -18.35 4.81 24.06
N ASP A 125 -17.39 5.69 23.73
CA ASP A 125 -17.63 7.08 23.33
C ASP A 125 -17.30 7.30 21.84
N PHE A 126 -18.32 7.20 20.99
CA PHE A 126 -18.16 7.44 19.55
C PHE A 126 -17.76 8.88 19.21
N LYS A 127 -18.16 9.87 20.02
CA LYS A 127 -17.88 11.28 19.73
C LYS A 127 -16.39 11.59 19.73
N MET A 128 -15.60 10.83 20.49
CA MET A 128 -14.15 10.89 20.43
C MET A 128 -13.60 10.51 19.04
N TYR A 129 -14.16 9.50 18.38
CA TYR A 129 -13.66 8.96 17.11
C TYR A 129 -14.32 9.56 15.86
N GLU A 130 -15.54 10.10 15.98
CA GLU A 130 -16.31 10.72 14.90
C GLU A 130 -15.49 11.64 13.97
N PRO A 131 -14.69 12.63 14.45
CA PRO A 131 -13.93 13.50 13.57
C PRO A 131 -12.89 12.76 12.74
N HIS A 132 -12.25 11.73 13.32
CA HIS A 132 -11.23 10.92 12.65
C HIS A 132 -11.84 10.05 11.56
N LEU A 133 -12.97 9.40 11.86
CA LEU A 133 -13.71 8.62 10.88
C LEU A 133 -14.16 9.47 9.69
N LYS A 134 -14.69 10.68 9.97
CA LYS A 134 -15.10 11.62 8.92
C LYS A 134 -13.94 12.01 8.02
N ASN A 135 -12.77 12.31 8.60
CA ASN A 135 -11.58 12.68 7.82
C ASN A 135 -11.07 11.50 6.97
N MET A 136 -11.01 10.30 7.55
CA MET A 136 -10.60 9.09 6.82
C MET A 136 -11.54 8.77 5.64
N ILE A 137 -12.85 8.91 5.83
CA ILE A 137 -13.83 8.71 4.74
C ILE A 137 -13.57 9.69 3.59
N GLU A 138 -13.29 10.95 3.89
CA GLU A 138 -13.02 11.97 2.87
C GLU A 138 -11.73 11.67 2.10
N ILE A 139 -10.65 11.31 2.82
CA ILE A 139 -9.40 10.87 2.21
C ILE A 139 -9.63 9.66 1.29
N LYS A 140 -10.41 8.67 1.73
CA LYS A 140 -10.70 7.46 0.94
C LYS A 140 -11.51 7.74 -0.31
N LYS A 141 -12.45 8.70 -0.27
CA LYS A 141 -13.17 9.16 -1.48
C LYS A 141 -12.22 9.81 -2.48
N GLN A 142 -11.34 10.68 -2.00
CA GLN A 142 -10.35 11.32 -2.87
C GLN A 142 -9.40 10.29 -3.49
N ILE A 143 -8.95 9.28 -2.72
CA ILE A 143 -8.14 8.17 -3.25
C ILE A 143 -8.91 7.39 -4.32
N ALA A 144 -10.18 7.06 -4.08
CA ALA A 144 -11.01 6.36 -5.06
C ALA A 144 -11.13 7.14 -6.38
N ASP A 145 -11.36 8.46 -6.31
CA ASP A 145 -11.41 9.33 -7.49
C ASP A 145 -10.08 9.38 -8.24
N LYS A 146 -8.95 9.32 -7.52
CA LYS A 146 -7.62 9.26 -8.14
C LYS A 146 -7.35 7.93 -8.84
N ILE A 147 -7.66 6.81 -8.19
CA ILE A 147 -7.51 5.47 -8.79
C ILE A 147 -8.40 5.33 -10.04
N GLY A 148 -9.63 5.85 -9.95
CA GLY A 148 -10.65 5.78 -10.99
C GLY A 148 -11.49 4.51 -10.90
N TYR A 149 -12.73 4.61 -11.38
CA TYR A 149 -13.75 3.56 -11.35
C TYR A 149 -14.71 3.74 -12.52
N GLN A 150 -15.43 2.67 -12.88
CA GLN A 150 -16.40 2.71 -13.99
C GLN A 150 -17.81 3.08 -13.52
N LYS A 151 -18.28 2.47 -12.43
CA LYS A 151 -19.67 2.59 -11.98
C LYS A 151 -19.77 3.32 -10.65
N HIS A 152 -19.06 2.84 -9.63
CA HIS A 152 -19.20 3.35 -8.27
C HIS A 152 -17.83 3.64 -7.64
N PRO A 153 -17.66 4.73 -6.85
CA PRO A 153 -16.38 5.05 -6.20
C PRO A 153 -15.83 3.93 -5.33
N TYR A 154 -16.73 3.16 -4.72
CA TYR A 154 -16.34 2.03 -3.88
C TYR A 154 -15.69 0.88 -4.67
N ASP A 155 -15.93 0.76 -5.98
CA ASP A 155 -15.28 -0.24 -6.84
C ASP A 155 -13.75 -0.06 -6.81
N ALA A 156 -13.26 1.18 -6.86
CA ALA A 156 -11.82 1.46 -6.78
C ALA A 156 -11.20 1.00 -5.45
N LEU A 157 -11.99 1.03 -4.37
CA LEU A 157 -11.56 0.59 -3.04
C LEU A 157 -11.67 -0.92 -2.89
N LEU A 158 -12.75 -1.55 -3.40
CA LEU A 158 -12.93 -3.00 -3.39
C LEU A 158 -11.85 -3.70 -4.21
N ASP A 159 -11.52 -3.17 -5.39
CA ASP A 159 -10.44 -3.66 -6.23
C ASP A 159 -9.08 -3.64 -5.50
N THR A 160 -8.91 -2.87 -4.42
CA THR A 160 -7.68 -2.95 -3.61
C THR A 160 -7.58 -4.24 -2.80
N TYR A 161 -8.72 -4.81 -2.39
CA TYR A 161 -8.79 -6.01 -1.55
C TYR A 161 -9.03 -7.29 -2.36
N GLU A 162 -9.81 -7.20 -3.44
CA GLU A 162 -10.12 -8.32 -4.32
C GLU A 162 -10.08 -7.81 -5.77
N GLU A 163 -9.15 -8.33 -6.58
CA GLU A 163 -8.94 -7.85 -7.94
C GLU A 163 -10.21 -7.95 -8.79
N GLU A 164 -10.59 -6.85 -9.44
CA GLU A 164 -11.78 -6.68 -10.29
C GLU A 164 -13.15 -6.76 -9.57
N LEU A 165 -13.19 -6.80 -8.24
CA LEU A 165 -14.45 -6.80 -7.49
C LEU A 165 -15.19 -5.45 -7.60
N THR A 166 -16.51 -5.53 -7.80
CA THR A 166 -17.41 -4.36 -7.91
C THR A 166 -18.63 -4.53 -7.01
N VAL A 167 -19.32 -3.42 -6.70
CA VAL A 167 -20.55 -3.41 -5.87
C VAL A 167 -21.78 -3.99 -6.56
#